data_AF-A0A0R3WW03-F1
#
_entry.id   AF-A0A0R3WW03-F1
#
_cell.length_a   1.000
_cell.length_b   1.000
_cell.length_c   1.000
_cell.angle_alpha   90.00
_cell.angle_beta   90.00
_cell.angle_gamma   90.00
#
_symmetry.space_group_name_H-M   'P 1'
#
loop_
_entity.id
_entity.type
_entity.pdbx_description
1 polymer ?
#
loop_
_entity_poly.entity_id
_entity_poly.type
_entity_poly.pdbx_seq_one_letter_code
_entity_poly.pdbx_strand_id
1 'polypeptide(L)'
;MGACFGAPIGGVLFSLEVASYYFPAKTLFRSFFCALAAAYVARALNPFGEEHLILLSVDHDTTWHFVELVPFAALGVCGGIFGALVVCCNKAVQKFRRKRCAERPITYLLVLTAVFSFTAYLHPDLRAEEKLFIRKLVSSCTAGDQEDLWWALSTSI
;
A
#
# COMPACT_ATOMS: atom_id res chain seq x y z
N MET A 1 -7.63 11.41 0.51
CA MET A 1 -6.46 10.69 1.06
C MET A 1 -6.60 10.43 2.56
N GLY A 2 -6.66 11.45 3.41
CA GLY A 2 -6.65 11.27 4.88
C GLY A 2 -7.73 10.33 5.45
N ALA A 3 -8.96 10.39 4.92
CA ALA A 3 -10.04 9.50 5.36
C ALA A 3 -9.83 8.02 4.98
N CYS A 4 -9.21 7.74 3.83
CA CYS A 4 -8.98 6.36 3.35
C CYS A 4 -7.96 5.60 4.22
N PHE A 5 -6.99 6.33 4.79
CA PHE A 5 -5.91 5.75 5.60
C PHE A 5 -6.10 5.97 7.11
N GLY A 6 -7.15 6.67 7.53
CA GLY A 6 -7.36 7.04 8.93
C GLY A 6 -6.31 8.02 9.48
N ALA A 7 -5.52 8.66 8.61
CA ALA A 7 -4.41 9.57 8.93
C ALA A 7 -4.66 10.97 8.32
N PRO A 8 -5.46 11.84 8.98
CA PRO A 8 -5.88 13.12 8.42
C PRO A 8 -4.71 14.10 8.17
N ILE A 9 -3.73 14.15 9.07
CA ILE A 9 -2.55 15.04 8.94
C ILE A 9 -1.70 14.65 7.72
N GLY A 10 -1.28 13.39 7.65
CA GLY A 10 -0.46 12.88 6.54
C GLY A 10 -1.17 12.99 5.20
N GLY A 11 -2.48 12.72 5.15
CA GLY A 11 -3.25 12.85 3.92
C GLY A 11 -3.37 14.27 3.37
N VAL A 12 -3.35 15.29 4.23
CA VAL A 12 -3.34 16.71 3.80
C VAL A 12 -1.94 17.13 3.38
N LEU A 13 -0.90 16.77 4.14
CA LEU A 13 0.49 17.07 3.79
C LEU A 13 0.89 16.44 2.45
N PHE A 14 0.54 15.17 2.22
CA PHE A 14 0.77 14.50 0.94
C PHE A 14 0.05 15.20 -0.22
N SER A 15 -1.19 15.65 0.01
CA SER A 15 -1.93 16.39 -1.01
C SER A 15 -1.28 17.74 -1.33
N LEU A 16 -0.65 18.40 -0.34
CA LEU A 16 0.08 19.65 -0.57
C LEU A 16 1.35 19.39 -1.40
N GLU A 17 2.12 18.37 -1.04
CA GLU A 17 3.35 17.99 -1.73
C GLU A 17 3.10 17.65 -3.21
N VAL A 18 2.02 16.92 -3.51
CA VAL A 18 1.75 16.43 -4.88
C VAL A 18 0.95 17.42 -5.72
N ALA A 19 0.02 18.19 -5.14
CA ALA A 19 -0.97 18.93 -5.92
C ALA A 19 -0.75 20.45 -5.99
N SER A 20 0.15 21.06 -5.21
CA SER A 20 0.14 22.52 -5.05
C SER A 20 1.53 23.14 -4.87
N TYR A 21 1.89 24.07 -5.77
CA TYR A 21 3.09 24.91 -5.62
C TYR A 21 2.88 26.10 -4.66
N TYR A 22 1.65 26.62 -4.56
CA TYR A 22 1.30 27.71 -3.65
C TYR A 22 -0.10 27.47 -3.08
N PHE A 23 -0.20 27.29 -1.76
CA PHE A 23 -1.46 27.03 -1.08
C PHE A 23 -1.66 28.01 0.08
N PRO A 24 -2.73 28.84 0.07
CA PRO A 24 -2.98 29.78 1.15
C PRO A 24 -3.31 29.02 2.45
N ALA A 25 -2.67 29.42 3.56
CA ALA A 25 -2.81 28.78 4.87
C ALA A 25 -4.27 28.67 5.35
N LYS A 26 -5.13 29.60 4.94
CA LYS A 26 -6.57 29.60 5.26
C LYS A 26 -7.32 28.40 4.65
N THR A 27 -6.90 27.94 3.47
CA THR A 27 -7.52 26.79 2.81
C THR A 27 -6.97 25.47 3.36
N LEU A 28 -5.71 25.46 3.84
CA LEU A 28 -5.09 24.29 4.48
C LEU A 28 -5.87 23.88 5.73
N PHE A 29 -6.18 24.84 6.59
CA PHE A 29 -6.90 24.55 7.83
C PHE A 29 -8.33 24.02 7.57
N ARG A 30 -8.98 24.49 6.50
CA ARG A 30 -10.31 24.01 6.08
C ARG A 30 -10.26 22.57 5.57
N SER A 31 -9.26 22.19 4.77
CA SER A 31 -9.11 20.81 4.29
C SER A 31 -8.70 19.87 5.42
N PHE A 32 -7.93 20.34 6.39
CA PHE A 32 -7.59 19.59 7.59
C PHE A 32 -8.82 19.20 8.42
N PHE A 33 -9.69 20.15 8.75
CA PHE A 33 -10.91 19.85 9.49
C PHE A 33 -11.87 18.94 8.73
N CYS A 34 -11.97 19.12 7.41
CA CYS A 34 -12.79 18.25 6.58
C CYS A 34 -12.26 16.80 6.62
N ALA A 35 -10.93 16.61 6.50
CA ALA A 35 -10.32 15.29 6.61
C ALA A 35 -10.49 14.66 8.01
N LEU A 36 -10.40 15.47 9.06
CA LEU A 36 -10.61 15.03 10.44
C LEU A 36 -12.07 14.61 10.68
N ALA A 37 -13.03 15.43 10.25
CA ALA A 37 -14.46 15.14 10.38
C ALA A 37 -14.82 13.87 9.60
N ALA A 38 -14.32 13.71 8.38
CA ALA A 38 -14.53 12.49 7.59
C ALA A 38 -13.96 11.24 8.28
N ALA A 39 -12.76 11.33 8.87
CA ALA A 39 -12.18 10.23 9.65
C ALA A 39 -13.00 9.92 10.91
N TYR A 40 -13.49 10.94 11.61
CA TYR A 40 -14.34 10.77 12.79
C TYR A 40 -15.68 10.11 12.44
N VAL A 41 -16.35 10.57 11.39
CA VAL A 41 -17.62 9.96 10.91
C VAL A 41 -17.40 8.51 10.48
N ALA A 42 -16.31 8.23 9.75
CA ALA A 42 -15.96 6.86 9.37
C ALA A 42 -15.74 5.96 10.59
N ARG A 43 -15.14 6.47 11.67
CA ARG A 43 -15.00 5.75 12.95
C ARG A 43 -16.36 5.52 13.64
N ALA A 44 -17.19 6.55 13.70
CA ALA A 44 -18.51 6.48 14.32
C ALA A 44 -19.46 5.49 13.60
N LEU A 45 -19.31 5.32 12.29
CA LEU A 45 -20.10 4.37 11.49
C LEU A 45 -19.57 2.92 11.55
N ASN A 46 -18.44 2.65 12.21
CA ASN A 46 -17.91 1.30 12.41
C ASN A 46 -18.10 0.85 13.88
N PRO A 47 -19.31 0.42 14.28
CA PRO A 47 -19.64 0.11 15.68
C PRO A 47 -18.97 -1.15 16.22
N PHE A 48 -18.35 -1.99 15.37
CA PHE A 48 -17.62 -3.21 15.75
C PHE A 48 -16.10 -3.06 15.57
N GLY A 49 -15.59 -1.82 15.54
CA GLY A 49 -14.26 -1.46 15.05
C GLY A 49 -13.16 -2.40 15.52
N GLU A 50 -12.42 -2.96 14.54
CA GLU A 50 -11.12 -3.55 14.82
C GLU A 50 -10.26 -2.56 15.63
N GLU A 51 -9.52 -3.10 16.57
CA GLU A 51 -8.77 -2.42 17.63
C GLU A 51 -7.76 -1.38 17.08
N HIS A 52 -7.40 -1.51 15.80
CA HIS A 52 -6.49 -0.62 15.09
C HIS A 52 -7.14 0.01 13.84
N LEU A 53 -7.64 1.23 14.03
CA LEU A 53 -8.24 2.10 12.99
C LEU A 53 -7.21 2.69 12.00
N ILE A 54 -5.92 2.54 12.29
CA ILE A 54 -4.86 2.71 11.31
C ILE A 54 -4.50 1.32 10.79
N LEU A 55 -4.49 1.15 9.48
CA LEU A 55 -4.34 -0.16 8.82
C LEU A 55 -3.00 -0.86 9.17
N LEU A 56 -2.05 -0.11 9.75
CA LEU A 56 -0.70 -0.53 10.09
C LEU A 56 -0.25 0.05 11.44
N SER A 57 -0.94 -0.27 12.54
CA SER A 57 -0.41 -0.03 13.88
C SER A 57 0.46 -1.22 14.25
N VAL A 58 1.78 -1.01 14.38
CA VAL A 58 2.67 -2.03 14.93
C VAL A 58 3.43 -1.38 16.07
N ASP A 59 3.20 -1.90 17.27
CA ASP A 59 3.86 -1.45 18.49
C ASP A 59 5.13 -2.25 18.65
N HIS A 60 6.28 -1.59 18.56
CA HIS A 60 7.60 -2.19 18.72
C HIS A 60 8.32 -1.49 19.88
N ASP A 61 8.53 -2.20 20.98
CA ASP A 61 9.28 -1.72 22.15
C ASP A 61 10.82 -1.74 21.95
N THR A 62 11.30 -1.63 20.71
CA THR A 62 12.74 -1.69 20.40
C THR A 62 13.36 -0.29 20.36
N THR A 63 14.42 -0.08 21.13
CA THR A 63 15.19 1.17 21.12
C THR A 63 16.00 1.31 19.83
N TRP A 64 15.82 2.42 19.10
CA TRP A 64 16.53 2.65 17.85
C TRP A 64 18.02 2.88 18.04
N HIS A 65 18.85 2.19 17.24
CA HIS A 65 20.30 2.38 17.21
C HIS A 65 20.73 3.09 15.91
N PHE A 66 21.59 4.10 16.02
CA PHE A 66 22.06 4.89 14.86
C PHE A 66 22.69 4.05 13.73
N VAL A 67 23.22 2.86 14.04
CA VAL A 67 23.80 1.94 13.05
C VAL A 67 22.73 1.39 12.09
N GLU A 68 21.48 1.28 12.52
CA GLU A 68 20.36 0.79 11.71
C GLU A 68 19.93 1.80 10.62
N LEU A 69 20.37 3.06 10.71
CA LEU A 69 20.07 4.07 9.69
C LEU A 69 20.65 3.68 8.31
N VAL A 70 21.80 3.00 8.29
CA VAL A 70 22.49 2.61 7.05
C VAL A 70 21.65 1.63 6.22
N PRO A 71 21.18 0.48 6.76
CA PRO A 71 20.29 -0.40 5.99
C PRO A 71 18.95 0.28 5.65
N PHE A 72 18.38 1.15 6.49
CA PHE A 72 17.17 1.90 6.13
C PHE A 72 17.39 2.83 4.94
N ALA A 73 18.52 3.53 4.89
CA ALA A 73 18.87 4.37 3.74
C ALA A 73 19.07 3.54 2.47
N ALA A 74 19.74 2.39 2.56
CA ALA A 74 19.91 1.47 1.43
C ALA A 74 18.56 0.96 0.90
N LEU A 75 17.64 0.55 1.80
CA LEU A 75 16.28 0.16 1.42
C LEU A 75 15.52 1.31 0.74
N GLY A 76 15.70 2.56 1.20
CA GLY A 76 15.14 3.74 0.56
C GLY A 76 15.65 3.93 -0.88
N VAL A 77 16.96 3.74 -1.11
CA VAL A 77 17.55 3.83 -2.46
C VAL A 77 17.02 2.71 -3.36
N CYS A 78 17.02 1.47 -2.89
CA CYS A 78 16.47 0.33 -3.63
C CYS A 78 14.99 0.53 -3.97
N GLY A 79 14.19 0.99 -2.99
CA GLY A 79 12.78 1.31 -3.18
C GLY A 79 12.56 2.44 -4.18
N GLY A 80 13.41 3.47 -4.18
CA GLY A 80 13.38 4.56 -5.15
C GLY A 80 13.67 4.09 -6.59
N ILE A 81 14.68 3.24 -6.77
CA ILE A 81 15.02 2.65 -8.08
C ILE A 81 13.87 1.77 -8.58
N PHE A 82 13.33 0.91 -7.70
CA PHE A 82 12.19 0.07 -8.04
C PHE A 82 10.95 0.90 -8.41
N GLY A 83 10.65 1.96 -7.64
CA GLY A 83 9.56 2.89 -7.94
C GLY A 83 9.74 3.59 -9.29
N ALA A 84 10.95 4.05 -9.61
CA ALA A 84 11.25 4.65 -10.90
C ALA A 84 11.04 3.66 -12.07
N LEU A 85 11.45 2.40 -11.88
CA LEU A 85 11.22 1.33 -12.85
C LEU A 85 9.72 1.11 -13.09
N VAL A 86 8.92 1.02 -12.03
CA VAL A 86 7.45 0.85 -12.13
C VAL A 86 6.81 2.03 -12.88
N VAL A 87 7.23 3.27 -12.61
CA VAL A 87 6.73 4.45 -13.35
C VAL A 87 7.09 4.38 -14.83
N CYS A 88 8.32 3.98 -15.17
CA CYS A 88 8.75 3.80 -16.55
C CYS A 88 7.97 2.69 -17.26
N CYS A 89 7.75 1.54 -16.60
CA CYS A 89 6.93 0.45 -17.10
C CYS A 89 5.49 0.92 -17.35
N ASN A 90 4.87 1.63 -16.40
CA ASN A 90 3.52 2.17 -16.56
C ASN A 90 3.41 3.14 -17.74
N LYS A 91 4.41 4.02 -17.94
CA LYS A 91 4.45 4.91 -19.12
C LYS A 91 4.58 4.11 -20.42
N ALA A 92 5.41 3.07 -20.45
CA ALA A 92 5.59 2.21 -21.62
C ALA A 92 4.30 1.45 -21.97
N VAL A 93 3.63 0.86 -20.98
CA VAL A 93 2.34 0.17 -21.13
C VAL A 93 1.26 1.13 -21.62
N GLN A 94 1.19 2.36 -21.07
CA GLN A 94 0.24 3.37 -21.54
C GLN A 94 0.48 3.75 -23.01
N LYS A 95 1.75 3.91 -23.42
CA LYS A 95 2.12 4.18 -24.81
C LYS A 95 1.75 3.03 -25.73
N PHE A 96 1.96 1.78 -25.30
CA PHE A 96 1.56 0.58 -26.03
C PHE A 96 0.03 0.51 -26.18
N ARG A 97 -0.71 0.71 -25.08
CA ARG A 97 -2.18 0.70 -25.07
C ARG A 97 -2.78 1.73 -26.02
N ARG A 98 -2.24 2.95 -26.04
CA ARG A 98 -2.69 4.02 -26.95
C ARG A 98 -2.44 3.71 -28.42
N LYS A 99 -1.41 2.92 -28.76
CA LYS A 99 -1.07 2.57 -30.14
C LYS A 99 -1.80 1.34 -30.67
N ARG A 100 -1.92 0.28 -29.86
CA ARG A 100 -2.37 -1.05 -30.33
C ARG A 100 -3.79 -1.41 -29.89
N CYS A 101 -4.31 -0.79 -28.83
CA CYS A 101 -5.56 -1.19 -28.18
C CYS A 101 -6.58 -0.04 -28.02
N ALA A 102 -6.42 1.04 -28.80
CA ALA A 102 -7.30 2.20 -28.72
C ALA A 102 -8.72 1.92 -29.24
N GLU A 103 -8.85 1.05 -30.25
CA GLU A 103 -10.12 0.79 -30.93
C GLU A 103 -11.06 -0.15 -30.17
N ARG A 104 -10.52 -1.02 -29.29
CA ARG A 104 -11.29 -2.00 -28.52
C ARG A 104 -10.83 -2.08 -27.06
N PRO A 105 -11.11 -1.05 -26.23
CA PRO A 105 -10.64 -0.99 -24.85
C PRO A 105 -11.24 -2.09 -23.97
N ILE A 106 -12.49 -2.50 -24.23
CA ILE A 106 -13.22 -3.48 -23.42
C ILE A 106 -12.65 -4.90 -23.63
N THR A 107 -12.37 -5.30 -24.87
CA THR A 107 -11.80 -6.63 -25.15
C THR A 107 -10.41 -6.78 -24.54
N TYR A 108 -9.58 -5.73 -24.61
CA TYR A 108 -8.26 -5.72 -23.96
C TYR A 108 -8.40 -5.92 -22.44
N LEU A 109 -9.33 -5.21 -21.80
CA LEU A 109 -9.55 -5.34 -20.36
C LEU A 109 -10.02 -6.75 -19.99
N LEU A 110 -10.95 -7.34 -20.73
CA LEU A 110 -11.45 -8.70 -20.50
C LEU A 110 -10.35 -9.76 -20.62
N VAL A 111 -9.50 -9.66 -21.64
CA VAL A 111 -8.37 -10.59 -21.80
C VAL A 111 -7.37 -10.41 -20.66
N LEU A 112 -7.04 -9.17 -20.29
CA LEU A 112 -6.09 -8.89 -19.22
C LEU A 112 -6.59 -9.40 -17.86
N THR A 113 -7.86 -9.18 -17.53
CA THR A 113 -8.44 -9.67 -16.27
C THR A 113 -8.59 -11.17 -16.26
N ALA A 114 -8.92 -11.81 -17.39
CA ALA A 114 -8.96 -13.27 -17.49
C ALA A 114 -7.58 -13.89 -17.25
N VAL A 115 -6.52 -13.32 -17.86
CA VAL A 115 -5.14 -13.75 -17.62
C VAL A 115 -4.73 -13.52 -16.17
N PHE A 116 -4.99 -12.34 -15.60
CA PHE A 116 -4.67 -12.04 -14.21
C PHE A 116 -5.39 -12.99 -13.24
N SER A 117 -6.67 -13.25 -13.48
CA SER A 117 -7.47 -14.17 -12.67
C SER A 117 -6.95 -15.61 -12.77
N PHE A 118 -6.54 -16.05 -13.96
CA PHE A 118 -5.93 -17.37 -14.15
C PHE A 118 -4.59 -17.47 -13.41
N THR A 119 -3.74 -16.45 -13.49
CA THR A 119 -2.47 -16.42 -12.73
C THR A 119 -2.69 -16.38 -11.23
N ALA A 120 -3.69 -15.64 -10.76
CA ALA A 120 -4.04 -15.58 -9.34
C ALA A 120 -4.64 -16.91 -8.83
N TYR A 121 -5.32 -17.68 -9.70
CA TYR A 121 -5.82 -19.01 -9.34
C TYR A 121 -4.68 -20.02 -9.15
N LEU A 122 -3.62 -19.91 -9.97
CA LEU A 122 -2.46 -20.80 -9.88
C LEU A 122 -1.57 -20.52 -8.66
N HIS A 123 -1.55 -19.29 -8.16
CA HIS A 123 -0.65 -18.90 -7.07
C HIS A 123 -1.43 -18.60 -5.78
N PRO A 124 -1.42 -19.52 -4.79
CA PRO A 124 -2.24 -19.39 -3.58
C PRO A 124 -1.95 -18.12 -2.76
N ASP A 125 -0.72 -17.61 -2.78
CA ASP A 125 -0.36 -16.38 -2.05
C ASP A 125 -1.00 -15.11 -2.63
N LEU A 126 -1.32 -15.08 -3.93
CA LEU A 126 -2.00 -13.93 -4.57
C LEU A 126 -3.49 -13.88 -4.23
N ARG A 127 -4.03 -14.91 -3.56
CA ARG A 127 -5.42 -14.99 -3.11
C ARG A 127 -5.67 -14.28 -1.79
N ALA A 128 -4.62 -14.05 -0.99
CA ALA A 128 -4.75 -13.41 0.32
C ALA A 128 -5.26 -11.96 0.16
N GLU A 129 -6.08 -11.51 1.11
CA GLU A 129 -6.45 -10.10 1.17
C GLU A 129 -5.20 -9.25 1.37
N GLU A 130 -5.03 -8.23 0.53
CA GLU A 130 -3.88 -7.33 0.54
C GLU A 130 -3.59 -6.78 1.94
N LYS A 131 -4.65 -6.42 2.68
CA LYS A 131 -4.54 -5.85 4.03
C LYS A 131 -3.99 -6.86 5.04
N LEU A 132 -4.46 -8.11 4.98
CA LEU A 132 -3.99 -9.18 5.85
C LEU A 132 -2.56 -9.57 5.51
N PHE A 133 -2.22 -9.59 4.21
CA PHE A 133 -0.87 -9.89 3.75
C PHE A 133 0.14 -8.83 4.23
N ILE A 134 -0.18 -7.55 4.09
CA ILE A 134 0.67 -6.46 4.61
C ILE A 134 0.80 -6.56 6.14
N ARG A 135 -0.29 -6.86 6.87
CA ARG A 135 -0.22 -7.08 8.32
C ARG A 135 0.71 -8.21 8.70
N LYS A 136 0.68 -9.35 7.98
CA LYS A 136 1.61 -10.47 8.21
C LYS A 136 3.07 -10.10 7.95
N LEU A 137 3.34 -9.27 6.94
CA LEU A 137 4.71 -8.83 6.64
C LEU A 137 5.30 -7.89 7.71
N VAL A 138 4.44 -7.13 8.39
CA VAL A 138 4.87 -6.11 9.37
C VAL A 138 4.72 -6.61 10.80
N SER A 139 3.91 -7.64 11.06
CA SER A 139 3.82 -8.25 12.40
C SER A 139 5.08 -9.04 12.73
N SER A 140 5.53 -8.93 13.97
CA SER A 140 6.60 -9.78 14.50
C SER A 140 6.21 -11.26 14.43
N CYS A 141 7.12 -12.10 13.95
CA CYS A 141 6.95 -13.55 14.02
C CYS A 141 6.96 -13.98 15.49
N THR A 142 5.88 -14.64 15.94
CA THR A 142 5.84 -15.30 17.26
C THR A 142 6.34 -16.73 17.07
N ALA A 143 6.94 -17.34 18.10
CA ALA A 143 7.63 -18.64 18.02
C ALA A 143 6.81 -19.83 17.46
N GLY A 144 5.50 -19.70 17.26
CA GLY A 144 4.65 -20.69 16.59
C GLY A 144 4.72 -20.70 15.05
N ASP A 145 5.11 -19.59 14.40
CA ASP A 145 5.16 -19.49 12.92
C ASP A 145 6.43 -20.13 12.32
N GLN A 146 7.43 -20.43 13.14
CA GLN A 146 8.70 -21.02 12.71
C GLN A 146 8.55 -22.50 12.33
N GLU A 147 7.64 -23.23 12.99
CA GLU A 147 7.33 -24.62 12.61
C GLU A 147 6.70 -24.69 11.22
N ASP A 148 6.01 -23.62 10.79
CA ASP A 148 5.28 -23.62 9.53
C ASP A 148 6.14 -23.47 8.28
N LEU A 149 7.23 -22.69 8.39
CA LEU A 149 8.18 -22.49 7.30
C LEU A 149 9.13 -23.68 7.09
N TRP A 150 9.47 -24.42 8.15
CA TRP A 150 10.32 -25.62 8.05
C TRP A 150 9.60 -26.81 7.39
N TRP A 151 8.28 -27.00 7.62
CA TRP A 151 7.52 -28.06 6.91
C TRP A 151 7.26 -27.73 5.44
N ALA A 152 7.10 -26.44 5.10
CA ALA A 152 6.87 -25.99 3.72
C ALA A 152 8.14 -26.10 2.86
N LEU A 153 9.33 -25.82 3.42
CA LEU A 153 10.60 -26.05 2.73
C LEU A 153 10.94 -27.54 2.59
N SER A 154 10.52 -28.40 3.54
CA SER A 154 10.77 -29.85 3.50
C SER A 154 9.89 -30.61 2.50
N THR A 155 8.82 -30.00 1.96
CA THR A 155 7.90 -30.61 0.99
C THR A 155 8.16 -30.17 -0.46
N SER A 156 9.16 -29.30 -0.67
CA SER A 156 9.60 -28.84 -2.01
C SER A 156 10.99 -29.35 -2.42
N ILE A 157 11.55 -30.33 -1.68
CA ILE A 157 12.65 -31.22 -2.07
C ILE A 157 12.11 -32.65 -2.03
#